data_AF-A0A7S3G7N2-F1
#
_entry.id   AF-A0A7S3G7N2-F1
#
_cell.length_a   1.000
_cell.length_b   1.000
_cell.length_c   1.000
_cell.angle_alpha   90.00
_cell.angle_beta   90.00
_cell.angle_gamma   90.00
#
_symmetry.space_group_name_H-M   'P 1'
#
loop_
_entity.id
_entity.type
_entity.pdbx_description
1 polymer ?
#
loop_
_entity_poly.entity_id
_entity_poly.type
_entity_poly.pdbx_seq_one_letter_code
_entity_poly.pdbx_strand_id
1 'polypeptide(L)'
;RLPAQPRNSEYGPHFDYFSRFSSGAMADDKSVKAVLLEAIGFLPKDAFAWLYAARGFYRLGDYRKVVECTGHCLRNPKTAREAQHLLAFSLQQTGQAEAAALAFSKSIEMGNETDWQSLVELCYDNPDIELRAS
;
A
#
# COMPACT_ATOMS: atom_id res chain seq x y z
N ARG A 1 1.58 22.54 28.02
CA ARG A 1 1.08 22.99 26.69
C ARG A 1 1.70 22.03 25.68
N LEU A 2 0.92 21.04 25.20
CA LEU A 2 1.43 20.00 24.29
C LEU A 2 1.81 20.63 22.93
N PRO A 3 2.87 20.17 22.24
CA PRO A 3 3.20 20.69 20.93
C PRO A 3 2.09 20.33 19.94
N ALA A 4 1.70 21.30 19.11
CA ALA A 4 0.72 21.12 18.05
C ALA A 4 1.20 20.04 17.07
N GLN A 5 0.29 19.17 16.63
CA GLN A 5 0.60 18.20 15.58
C GLN A 5 0.96 18.93 14.28
N PRO A 6 1.96 18.48 13.52
CA PRO A 6 2.34 19.12 12.28
C PRO A 6 1.20 19.04 11.25
N ARG A 7 1.03 20.13 10.50
CA ARG A 7 0.08 20.20 9.37
C ARG A 7 0.56 19.25 8.27
N ASN A 8 -0.39 18.64 7.55
CA ASN A 8 -0.22 17.67 6.45
C ASN A 8 0.66 18.12 5.27
N SER A 9 1.39 19.25 5.34
CA SER A 9 2.22 19.80 4.27
C SER A 9 3.72 19.52 4.43
N GLU A 10 4.16 18.81 5.48
CA GLU A 10 5.59 18.56 5.75
C GLU A 10 6.12 17.20 5.24
N TYR A 11 5.27 16.37 4.65
CA TYR A 11 5.68 15.15 3.95
C TYR A 11 5.26 15.28 2.49
N GLY A 12 6.21 15.09 1.55
CA GLY A 12 6.09 15.37 0.11
C GLY A 12 4.88 14.71 -0.56
N PRO A 13 4.66 14.96 -1.88
CA PRO A 13 3.38 14.70 -2.54
C PRO A 13 2.96 13.25 -2.27
N HIS A 14 1.96 13.10 -1.40
CA HIS A 14 1.21 11.88 -1.25
C HIS A 14 0.53 11.69 -2.59
N PHE A 15 1.24 11.03 -3.52
CA PHE A 15 0.64 10.49 -4.73
C PHE A 15 -0.55 9.66 -4.24
N ASP A 16 -1.74 10.17 -4.54
CA ASP A 16 -3.00 9.61 -4.11
C ASP A 16 -3.24 8.32 -4.90
N TYR A 17 -2.55 7.25 -4.49
CA TYR A 17 -2.75 5.89 -5.00
C TYR A 17 -4.22 5.47 -4.93
N PHE A 18 -4.99 6.05 -3.99
CA PHE A 18 -6.40 5.77 -3.80
C PHE A 18 -7.29 6.43 -4.86
N SER A 19 -6.90 7.57 -5.44
CA SER A 19 -7.69 8.25 -6.48
C SER A 19 -7.92 7.38 -7.74
N ARG A 20 -6.95 6.51 -8.10
CA ARG A 20 -7.03 5.61 -9.26
C ARG A 20 -7.83 4.32 -9.02
N PHE A 21 -8.21 4.04 -7.77
CA PHE A 21 -8.93 2.81 -7.38
C PHE A 21 -10.45 2.86 -7.66
N SER A 22 -10.96 3.99 -8.14
CA SER A 22 -12.39 4.31 -8.19
C SER A 22 -13.16 3.76 -9.41
N SER A 23 -12.53 3.07 -10.36
CA SER A 23 -13.15 2.74 -11.67
C SER A 23 -13.41 1.25 -11.94
N GLY A 24 -13.70 0.44 -10.91
CA GLY A 24 -14.00 -0.99 -11.09
C GLY A 24 -15.04 -1.54 -10.11
N ALA A 25 -16.29 -1.07 -10.23
CA ALA A 25 -17.41 -1.55 -9.43
C ALA A 25 -17.74 -3.03 -9.70
N MET A 26 -17.62 -3.87 -8.67
CA MET A 26 -18.36 -5.14 -8.52
C MET A 26 -18.90 -5.22 -7.09
N ALA A 27 -20.08 -5.84 -6.96
CA ALA A 27 -20.98 -5.76 -5.82
C ALA A 27 -20.34 -6.15 -4.47
N ASP A 28 -20.64 -5.33 -3.45
CA ASP A 28 -20.34 -5.50 -2.02
C ASP A 28 -18.84 -5.51 -1.60
N ASP A 29 -18.03 -4.58 -2.13
CA ASP A 29 -16.68 -4.36 -1.61
C ASP A 29 -16.74 -3.61 -0.26
N LYS A 30 -17.05 -4.38 0.80
CA LYS A 30 -17.00 -3.89 2.17
C LYS A 30 -15.61 -3.36 2.46
N SER A 31 -15.54 -2.14 3.02
CA SER A 31 -14.28 -1.57 3.52
C SER A 31 -13.57 -2.54 4.46
N VAL A 32 -12.25 -2.46 4.51
CA VAL A 32 -11.44 -3.32 5.39
C VAL A 32 -11.88 -3.25 6.85
N LYS A 33 -12.34 -2.08 7.30
CA LYS A 33 -12.85 -1.88 8.66
C LYS A 33 -14.14 -2.68 8.91
N ALA A 34 -15.07 -2.67 7.95
CA ALA A 34 -16.31 -3.44 8.06
C ALA A 34 -16.00 -4.95 8.12
N VAL A 35 -15.10 -5.42 7.26
CA VAL A 35 -14.69 -6.84 7.25
C VAL A 35 -14.01 -7.24 8.56
N LEU A 36 -13.13 -6.40 9.12
CA LEU A 36 -12.49 -6.69 10.41
C LEU A 36 -13.49 -6.69 11.57
N LEU A 37 -14.43 -5.74 11.60
CA LEU A 37 -15.49 -5.74 12.61
C LEU A 37 -16.37 -6.99 12.54
N GLU A 38 -16.72 -7.44 11.33
CA GLU A 38 -17.55 -8.63 11.12
C GLU A 38 -16.80 -9.94 11.44
N ALA A 39 -15.54 -10.06 10.99
CA ALA A 39 -14.78 -11.30 11.12
C ALA A 39 -14.11 -11.50 12.48
N ILE A 40 -13.62 -10.42 13.11
CA ILE A 40 -12.83 -10.49 14.36
C ILE A 40 -13.37 -9.60 15.49
N GLY A 41 -14.38 -8.76 15.25
CA GLY A 41 -15.06 -7.98 16.29
C GLY A 41 -14.33 -6.72 16.78
N PHE A 42 -13.19 -6.35 16.20
CA PHE A 42 -12.47 -5.12 16.57
C PHE A 42 -11.65 -4.55 15.41
N LEU A 43 -11.28 -3.27 15.53
CA LEU A 43 -10.39 -2.59 14.60
C LEU A 43 -8.94 -2.55 15.13
N PRO A 44 -7.94 -2.68 14.25
CA PRO A 44 -6.55 -2.46 14.61
C PRO A 44 -6.32 -1.04 15.16
N LYS A 45 -5.61 -0.95 16.28
CA LYS A 45 -5.43 0.30 17.03
C LYS A 45 -4.17 1.09 16.65
N ASP A 46 -3.19 0.42 16.07
CA ASP A 46 -1.91 1.00 15.69
C ASP A 46 -1.41 0.47 14.34
N ALA A 47 -0.33 1.07 13.85
CA ALA A 47 0.25 0.75 12.55
C ALA A 47 0.75 -0.71 12.45
N PHE A 48 1.22 -1.31 13.55
CA PHE A 48 1.65 -2.71 13.56
C PHE A 48 0.46 -3.65 13.44
N ALA A 49 -0.63 -3.39 14.17
CA ALA A 49 -1.85 -4.16 14.07
C ALA A 49 -2.45 -4.06 12.66
N TRP A 50 -2.41 -2.88 12.03
CA TRP A 50 -2.80 -2.70 10.62
C TRP A 50 -1.88 -3.47 9.67
N LEU A 51 -0.57 -3.55 9.95
CA LEU A 51 0.37 -4.34 9.14
C LEU A 51 0.09 -5.85 9.27
N TYR A 52 -0.27 -6.33 10.46
CA TYR A 52 -0.71 -7.72 10.64
C TYR A 52 -2.01 -8.01 9.88
N ALA A 53 -2.97 -7.08 9.87
CA ALA A 53 -4.17 -7.20 9.04
C ALA A 53 -3.81 -7.24 7.55
N ALA A 54 -2.92 -6.36 7.08
CA ALA A 54 -2.44 -6.34 5.70
C ALA A 54 -1.82 -7.68 5.29
N ARG A 55 -0.92 -8.25 6.12
CA ARG A 55 -0.35 -9.59 5.90
C ARG A 55 -1.41 -10.68 5.89
N GLY A 56 -2.45 -10.56 6.71
CA GLY A 56 -3.60 -11.46 6.75
C GLY A 56 -4.34 -11.46 5.41
N PHE A 57 -4.76 -10.28 4.94
CA PHE A 57 -5.44 -10.13 3.65
C PHE A 57 -4.56 -10.55 2.48
N TYR A 58 -3.25 -10.30 2.54
CA TYR A 58 -2.30 -10.75 1.51
C TYR A 58 -2.27 -12.27 1.38
N ARG A 59 -2.26 -12.99 2.52
CA ARG A 59 -2.34 -14.47 2.53
C ARG A 59 -3.69 -14.99 2.04
N LEU A 60 -4.75 -14.22 2.18
CA LEU A 60 -6.09 -14.55 1.67
C LEU A 60 -6.26 -14.19 0.19
N GLY A 61 -5.29 -13.50 -0.42
CA GLY A 61 -5.39 -13.02 -1.80
C GLY A 61 -6.29 -11.79 -1.99
N ASP A 62 -6.76 -11.15 -0.90
CA ASP A 62 -7.56 -9.92 -0.99
C ASP A 62 -6.63 -8.69 -1.06
N TYR A 63 -5.97 -8.55 -2.20
CA TYR A 63 -4.99 -7.50 -2.44
C TYR A 63 -5.57 -6.08 -2.36
N ARG A 64 -6.87 -5.91 -2.62
CA ARG A 64 -7.54 -4.60 -2.48
C ARG A 64 -7.56 -4.15 -1.02
N LYS A 65 -7.88 -5.05 -0.09
CA LYS A 65 -7.84 -4.76 1.35
C LYS A 65 -6.43 -4.62 1.90
N VAL A 66 -5.43 -5.25 1.26
CA VAL A 66 -4.02 -4.95 1.55
C VAL A 66 -3.72 -3.50 1.25
N VAL A 67 -4.09 -3.00 0.07
CA VAL A 67 -3.90 -1.58 -0.29
C VAL A 67 -4.56 -0.65 0.74
N GLU A 68 -5.81 -0.92 1.15
CA GLU A 68 -6.48 -0.14 2.20
C GLU A 68 -5.74 -0.18 3.55
N CYS A 69 -5.27 -1.35 3.98
CA CYS A 69 -4.49 -1.50 5.22
C CYS A 69 -3.16 -0.75 5.16
N THR A 70 -2.45 -0.79 4.03
CA THR A 70 -1.12 -0.17 3.89
C THR A 70 -1.18 1.34 4.11
N GLY A 71 -2.30 1.98 3.74
CA GLY A 71 -2.55 3.39 4.05
C GLY A 71 -2.46 3.73 5.54
N HIS A 72 -2.82 2.79 6.43
CA HIS A 72 -2.67 2.94 7.88
C HIS A 72 -1.24 2.71 8.39
N CYS A 73 -0.44 1.94 7.65
CA CYS A 73 0.90 1.52 8.04
C CYS A 73 1.98 2.52 7.57
N LEU A 74 1.79 3.12 6.39
CA LEU A 74 2.76 4.01 5.75
C LEU A 74 3.05 5.29 6.55
N ARG A 75 2.17 5.69 7.47
CA ARG A 75 2.36 6.86 8.34
C ARG A 75 3.35 6.64 9.49
N ASN A 76 3.76 5.40 9.75
CA ASN A 76 4.69 5.08 10.82
C ASN A 76 6.01 4.56 10.23
N PRO A 77 7.15 5.21 10.49
CA PRO A 77 8.45 4.81 9.93
C PRO A 77 8.84 3.35 10.23
N LYS A 78 8.41 2.80 11.37
CA LYS A 78 8.73 1.42 11.75
C LYS A 78 7.97 0.36 10.95
N THR A 79 6.88 0.74 10.28
CA THR A 79 6.07 -0.16 9.45
C THR A 79 6.07 0.23 7.98
N ALA A 80 6.51 1.46 7.65
CA ALA A 80 6.44 2.02 6.31
C ALA A 80 7.16 1.14 5.26
N ARG A 81 8.40 0.71 5.56
CA ARG A 81 9.17 -0.14 4.64
C ARG A 81 8.43 -1.41 4.23
N GLU A 82 7.88 -2.12 5.21
CA GLU A 82 7.17 -3.38 4.92
C GLU A 82 5.80 -3.14 4.28
N ALA A 83 5.10 -2.09 4.71
CA ALA A 83 3.83 -1.71 4.09
C ALA A 83 4.01 -1.32 2.62
N GLN A 84 5.12 -0.65 2.28
CA GLN A 84 5.46 -0.25 0.92
C GLN A 84 5.70 -1.47 0.02
N HIS A 85 6.43 -2.48 0.53
CA HIS A 85 6.61 -3.76 -0.14
C HIS A 85 5.26 -4.48 -0.40
N LEU A 86 4.41 -4.61 0.63
CA LEU A 86 3.09 -5.23 0.48
C LEU A 86 2.19 -4.46 -0.49
N LEU A 87 2.25 -3.12 -0.47
CA LEU A 87 1.53 -2.27 -1.40
C LEU A 87 1.95 -2.56 -2.85
N ALA A 88 3.25 -2.62 -3.12
CA ALA A 88 3.77 -2.84 -4.47
C ALA A 88 3.29 -4.17 -5.07
N PHE A 89 3.45 -5.27 -4.33
CA PHE A 89 2.95 -6.58 -4.76
C PHE A 89 1.43 -6.59 -4.92
N SER A 90 0.68 -5.95 -4.02
CA SER A 90 -0.78 -5.92 -4.12
C SER A 90 -1.28 -5.11 -5.31
N LEU A 91 -0.60 -4.01 -5.66
CA LEU A 91 -0.88 -3.24 -6.87
C LEU A 91 -0.57 -4.06 -8.14
N GLN A 92 0.53 -4.82 -8.13
CA GLN A 92 0.87 -5.72 -9.24
C GLN A 92 -0.21 -6.79 -9.43
N GLN A 93 -0.64 -7.45 -8.35
CA GLN A 93 -1.67 -8.49 -8.39
C GLN A 93 -3.06 -7.96 -8.79
N THR A 94 -3.30 -6.66 -8.63
CA THR A 94 -4.55 -6.01 -9.06
C THR A 94 -4.45 -5.36 -10.44
N GLY A 95 -3.34 -5.59 -11.17
CA GLY A 95 -3.15 -5.12 -12.55
C GLY A 95 -2.78 -3.63 -12.68
N GLN A 96 -2.41 -2.98 -11.57
CA GLN A 96 -2.06 -1.56 -11.54
C GLN A 96 -0.55 -1.37 -11.77
N ALA A 97 -0.06 -1.74 -12.95
CA ALA A 97 1.38 -1.87 -13.25
C ALA A 97 2.18 -0.58 -12.99
N GLU A 98 1.73 0.58 -13.48
CA GLU A 98 2.42 1.86 -13.22
C GLU A 98 2.52 2.18 -11.72
N ALA A 99 1.43 1.95 -10.98
CA ALA A 99 1.39 2.22 -9.54
C ALA A 99 2.27 1.22 -8.77
N ALA A 100 2.30 -0.04 -9.20
CA ALA A 100 3.17 -1.06 -8.64
C ALA A 100 4.65 -0.72 -8.86
N ALA A 101 5.02 -0.26 -10.06
CA ALA A 101 6.39 0.14 -10.37
C ALA A 101 6.85 1.29 -9.45
N LEU A 102 6.05 2.34 -9.31
CA LEU A 102 6.35 3.44 -8.38
C LEU A 102 6.43 2.96 -6.93
N ALA A 103 5.56 2.03 -6.54
CA ALA A 103 5.56 1.47 -5.20
C ALA A 103 6.81 0.62 -4.92
N PHE A 104 7.27 -0.16 -5.90
CA PHE A 104 8.52 -0.91 -5.83
C PHE A 104 9.74 0.01 -5.75
N SER A 105 9.81 1.06 -6.57
CA SER A 105 10.89 2.06 -6.49
C SER A 105 11.01 2.64 -5.08
N LYS A 106 9.89 3.06 -4.47
CA LYS A 106 9.86 3.55 -3.07
C LYS A 106 10.25 2.47 -2.06
N SER A 107 9.85 1.23 -2.30
CA SER A 107 10.21 0.09 -1.44
C SER A 107 11.72 -0.14 -1.42
N ILE A 108 12.36 -0.05 -2.58
CA ILE A 108 13.81 -0.15 -2.77
C ILE A 108 14.53 1.02 -2.08
N GLU A 109 14.03 2.25 -2.23
CA GLU A 109 14.57 3.44 -1.52
C GLU A 109 14.51 3.27 0.01
N MET A 110 13.52 2.53 0.52
CA MET A 110 13.39 2.17 1.93
C MET A 110 14.26 0.96 2.34
N GLY A 111 15.05 0.39 1.44
CA GLY A 111 16.00 -0.68 1.71
C GLY A 111 15.46 -2.10 1.49
N ASN A 112 14.37 -2.30 0.74
CA ASN A 112 13.94 -3.63 0.30
C ASN A 112 14.64 -4.00 -1.02
N GLU A 113 15.90 -4.40 -0.95
CA GLU A 113 16.73 -4.67 -2.13
C GLU A 113 16.19 -5.81 -3.02
N THR A 114 15.45 -6.76 -2.44
CA THR A 114 14.82 -7.87 -3.19
C THR A 114 13.77 -7.40 -4.18
N ASP A 115 13.21 -6.21 -3.99
CA ASP A 115 12.13 -5.68 -4.83
C ASP A 115 12.66 -5.19 -6.20
N TRP A 116 13.98 -5.07 -6.37
CA TRP A 116 14.60 -4.78 -7.67
C TRP A 116 14.19 -5.80 -8.73
N GLN A 117 14.17 -7.09 -8.39
CA GLN A 117 13.80 -8.14 -9.32
C GLN A 117 12.36 -7.91 -9.83
N SER A 118 11.41 -7.67 -8.93
CA SER A 118 10.01 -7.45 -9.29
C SER A 118 9.82 -6.17 -10.10
N LEU A 119 10.56 -5.09 -9.79
CA LEU A 119 10.52 -3.87 -10.58
C LEU A 119 11.03 -4.10 -12.02
N VAL A 120 12.14 -4.83 -12.16
CA VAL A 120 12.73 -5.14 -13.48
C VAL A 120 11.78 -6.01 -14.31
N GLU A 121 11.24 -7.09 -13.73
CA GLU A 121 10.27 -7.96 -14.38
C GLU A 121 9.03 -7.16 -14.83
N LEU A 122 8.50 -6.31 -13.94
CA LEU A 122 7.33 -5.49 -14.24
C LEU A 122 7.58 -4.53 -15.40
N CYS A 123 8.73 -3.85 -15.45
CA CYS A 123 9.09 -2.96 -16.55
C CYS A 123 9.40 -3.71 -17.85
N TYR A 124 9.96 -4.91 -17.77
CA TYR A 124 10.18 -5.76 -18.95
C TYR A 124 8.86 -6.17 -19.59
N ASP A 125 7.87 -6.56 -18.77
CA ASP A 125 6.54 -6.94 -19.24
C ASP A 125 5.69 -5.73 -19.68
N ASN A 126 6.06 -4.52 -19.23
CA ASN A 126 5.34 -3.27 -19.50
C ASN A 126 6.33 -2.18 -19.95
N PRO A 127 6.83 -2.26 -21.21
CA PRO A 127 7.90 -1.38 -21.69
C PRO A 127 7.54 0.10 -21.77
N ASP A 128 6.24 0.43 -21.70
CA ASP A 128 5.74 1.81 -21.70
C ASP A 128 5.78 2.48 -20.31
N ILE A 129 6.14 1.75 -19.24
CA ILE A 129 6.26 2.33 -17.90
C ILE A 129 7.49 3.23 -17.82
N GLU A 130 7.24 4.54 -17.66
CA GLU A 130 8.29 5.52 -17.35
C GLU A 130 8.52 5.61 -15.83
N LEU A 131 9.69 5.17 -15.37
CA LEU A 131 10.12 5.42 -13.99
C LEU A 131 10.51 6.89 -13.85
N ARG A 132 9.61 7.72 -13.32
CA ARG A 132 9.92 9.11 -12.99
C ARG A 132 10.59 9.17 -11.63
N ALA A 133 11.83 9.64 -11.59
CA ALA A 133 12.48 10.02 -10.34
C ALA A 133 11.66 11.13 -9.68
N SER A 134 11.21 10.89 -8.44
CA SER A 134 10.48 11.88 -7.62
C SER A 134 11.39 12.84 -6.88
#